data_AF-C8CBP0-F1
#
_entry.id   AF-C8CBP0-F1
#
_cell.length_a   1.000
_cell.length_b   1.000
_cell.length_c   1.000
_cell.angle_alpha   90.00
_cell.angle_beta   90.00
_cell.angle_gamma   90.00
#
_symmetry.space_group_name_H-M   'P 1'
#
loop_
_entity.id
_entity.type
_entity.pdbx_description
1 polymer ?
#
loop_
_entity_poly.entity_id
_entity_poly.type
_entity_poly.pdbx_seq_one_letter_code
_entity_poly.pdbx_strand_id
1 'polypeptide(L)'
;MTRAVIVCFILLTTICAARETLRDEIVQEFFRSTFVESSGQNKSVEEKFMETVSVEEGLDFAPGMVSQKCLLCMCKLESGGCKPIGCRMDVGSLSCGYFQIKQPYWIDCGKPGKDWKSCSNDINCSSKCVQQYMKRYATHYRCPLNCEGFAREHNGGPNGCHNSRTLKYWELLQKIPGCKGVKYS
;
A
#
# COMPACT_ATOMS: atom_id res chain seq x y z
N MET A 1 -8.37 59.24 -24.09
CA MET A 1 -7.07 58.53 -24.03
C MET A 1 -6.36 59.09 -22.81
N THR A 2 -6.00 58.40 -21.73
CA THR A 2 -5.69 56.97 -21.53
C THR A 2 -5.83 56.69 -20.02
N ARG A 3 -6.82 55.89 -19.61
CA ARG A 3 -6.93 55.29 -18.25
C ARG A 3 -6.99 53.78 -18.45
N ALA A 4 -5.84 53.12 -18.53
CA ALA A 4 -5.82 51.68 -18.80
C ALA A 4 -4.66 50.90 -18.15
N VAL A 5 -3.87 51.50 -17.26
CA VAL A 5 -2.65 50.82 -16.73
C VAL A 5 -2.72 50.47 -15.23
N ILE A 6 -3.74 50.91 -14.49
CA ILE A 6 -3.76 50.74 -13.01
C ILE A 6 -4.63 49.56 -12.53
N VAL A 7 -5.37 48.86 -13.40
CA VAL A 7 -6.29 47.79 -12.97
C VAL A 7 -5.66 46.38 -12.96
N CYS A 8 -4.44 46.20 -13.49
CA CYS A 8 -3.89 44.86 -13.69
C CYS A 8 -3.11 44.26 -12.49
N PHE A 9 -2.77 45.05 -11.46
CA PHE A 9 -1.97 44.55 -10.33
C PHE A 9 -2.76 44.19 -9.06
N ILE A 10 -4.05 44.51 -8.98
CA ILE A 10 -4.87 44.20 -7.79
C ILE A 10 -5.69 42.90 -7.97
N LEU A 11 -5.74 42.32 -9.18
CA LEU A 11 -6.54 41.11 -9.44
C LEU A 11 -5.80 39.77 -9.23
N LEU A 12 -4.52 39.75 -8.88
CA LEU A 12 -3.74 38.50 -8.76
C LEU A 12 -3.53 37.98 -7.33
N THR A 13 -3.83 38.75 -6.28
CA THR A 13 -3.69 38.28 -4.89
C THR A 13 -4.99 37.75 -4.28
N THR A 14 -6.16 38.02 -4.87
CA THR A 14 -7.44 37.47 -4.40
C THR A 14 -7.78 36.08 -4.96
N ILE A 15 -7.10 35.63 -6.03
CA ILE A 15 -7.34 34.29 -6.61
C ILE A 15 -6.69 33.18 -5.76
N CYS A 16 -5.67 33.49 -4.97
CA CYS A 16 -4.99 32.45 -4.16
C CYS A 16 -5.74 32.13 -2.85
N ALA A 17 -6.51 33.07 -2.29
CA ALA A 17 -7.28 32.85 -1.05
C ALA A 17 -8.66 32.21 -1.28
N ALA A 18 -9.26 32.36 -2.47
CA ALA A 18 -10.55 31.75 -2.79
C ALA A 18 -10.47 30.27 -3.22
N ARG A 19 -9.27 29.78 -3.57
CA ARG A 19 -9.07 28.39 -4.05
C ARG A 19 -8.91 27.36 -2.93
N GLU A 20 -8.80 27.81 -1.68
CA GLU A 20 -8.77 26.95 -0.50
C GLU A 20 -10.13 26.86 0.20
N THR A 21 -11.00 27.86 0.10
CA THR A 21 -12.34 27.82 0.73
C THR A 21 -13.43 27.18 -0.15
N LEU A 22 -13.28 27.18 -1.48
CA LEU A 22 -14.24 26.56 -2.42
C LEU A 22 -14.17 25.02 -2.46
N ARG A 23 -13.19 24.41 -1.80
CA ARG A 23 -13.07 22.94 -1.72
C ARG A 23 -13.87 22.33 -0.57
N ASP A 24 -14.26 23.12 0.43
CA ASP A 24 -14.95 22.61 1.61
C ASP A 24 -16.48 22.65 1.46
N GLU A 25 -17.04 23.66 0.78
CA GLU A 25 -18.51 23.76 0.58
C GLU A 25 -19.04 22.70 -0.40
N ILE A 26 -18.30 22.41 -1.48
CA ILE A 26 -18.69 21.39 -2.46
C ILE A 26 -18.65 19.99 -1.84
N VAL A 27 -17.70 19.72 -0.95
CA VAL A 27 -17.61 18.43 -0.26
C VAL A 27 -18.78 18.26 0.70
N GLN A 28 -19.19 19.31 1.43
CA GLN A 28 -20.38 19.25 2.28
C GLN A 28 -21.68 19.08 1.48
N GLU A 29 -21.83 19.75 0.34
CA GLU A 29 -23.06 19.67 -0.45
C GLU A 29 -23.16 18.35 -1.23
N PHE A 30 -22.03 17.80 -1.68
CA PHE A 30 -21.96 16.44 -2.21
C PHE A 30 -22.29 15.39 -1.14
N PHE A 31 -21.79 15.57 0.09
CA PHE A 31 -22.16 14.75 1.26
C PHE A 31 -23.64 14.88 1.63
N ARG A 32 -24.26 16.04 1.41
CA ARG A 32 -25.66 16.28 1.71
C ARG A 32 -26.59 15.64 0.68
N SER A 33 -26.20 15.65 -0.60
CA SER A 33 -27.03 15.09 -1.68
C SER A 33 -27.09 13.56 -1.68
N THR A 34 -26.05 12.88 -1.17
CA THR A 34 -26.03 11.41 -1.05
C THR A 34 -26.73 10.90 0.22
N PHE A 35 -27.08 11.77 1.18
CA PHE A 35 -27.63 11.36 2.48
C PHE A 35 -29.14 11.61 2.64
N VAL A 36 -29.83 12.16 1.63
CA VAL A 36 -31.26 12.54 1.76
C VAL A 36 -32.23 11.48 1.20
N GLU A 37 -31.76 10.42 0.55
CA GLU A 37 -32.63 9.41 -0.09
C GLU A 37 -32.78 8.06 0.63
N SER A 38 -32.62 8.02 1.95
CA SER A 38 -33.06 6.84 2.74
C SER A 38 -33.54 7.20 4.14
N SER A 39 -34.56 8.06 4.22
CA SER A 39 -35.42 8.11 5.40
C SER A 39 -36.27 6.83 5.47
N GLY A 40 -35.69 5.77 6.04
CA GLY A 40 -36.44 4.60 6.50
C GLY A 40 -35.84 3.25 6.16
N GLN A 41 -34.72 2.87 6.82
CA GLN A 41 -34.41 1.46 7.09
C GLN A 41 -33.28 1.31 8.13
N ASN A 42 -33.68 0.81 9.31
CA ASN A 42 -32.93 0.05 10.32
C ASN A 42 -31.61 0.61 10.92
N LYS A 43 -31.71 1.03 12.19
CA LYS A 43 -30.60 1.18 13.15
C LYS A 43 -29.65 -0.04 13.25
N SER A 44 -30.09 -1.22 12.79
CA SER A 44 -29.26 -2.42 12.73
C SER A 44 -28.31 -2.49 11.52
N VAL A 45 -28.37 -1.52 10.59
CA VAL A 45 -27.53 -1.51 9.38
C VAL A 45 -26.28 -0.66 9.58
N GLU A 46 -26.35 0.44 10.34
CA GLU A 46 -25.16 1.23 10.70
C GLU A 46 -24.23 0.50 11.68
N GLU A 47 -24.77 -0.24 12.66
CA GLU A 47 -23.94 -1.14 13.49
C GLU A 47 -23.37 -2.30 12.67
N LYS A 48 -24.12 -2.81 11.68
CA LYS A 48 -23.70 -3.98 10.88
C LYS A 48 -22.74 -3.65 9.74
N PHE A 49 -22.72 -2.41 9.25
CA PHE A 49 -21.74 -1.95 8.27
C PHE A 49 -20.38 -1.65 8.90
N MET A 50 -20.36 -1.35 10.19
CA MET A 50 -19.14 -1.21 10.99
C MET A 50 -18.70 -2.52 11.68
N GLU A 51 -19.49 -3.60 11.55
CA GLU A 51 -19.13 -4.93 12.05
C GLU A 51 -18.36 -5.79 11.02
N THR A 52 -18.38 -5.43 9.73
CA THR A 52 -17.61 -6.12 8.68
C THR A 52 -16.28 -5.47 8.33
N VAL A 53 -15.98 -4.29 8.89
CA VAL A 53 -14.60 -3.77 8.92
C VAL A 53 -13.92 -4.44 10.10
N SER A 54 -13.62 -5.73 9.92
CA SER A 54 -12.72 -6.46 10.80
C SER A 54 -11.48 -5.61 11.03
N VAL A 55 -11.30 -5.24 12.29
CA VAL A 55 -10.11 -4.63 12.85
C VAL A 55 -8.92 -5.55 12.56
N GLU A 56 -8.31 -5.40 11.40
CA GLU A 56 -6.88 -5.64 11.25
C GLU A 56 -6.25 -4.24 11.31
N GLU A 57 -5.30 -4.07 12.22
CA GLU A 57 -4.60 -2.82 12.57
C GLU A 57 -4.50 -1.88 11.37
N GLY A 58 -4.82 -0.58 11.56
CA GLY A 58 -4.88 0.48 10.54
C GLY A 58 -3.55 0.76 9.83
N LEU A 59 -3.01 -0.26 9.19
CA LEU A 59 -1.77 -0.33 8.44
C LEU A 59 -2.10 -0.06 6.98
N ASP A 60 -1.80 1.17 6.54
CA ASP A 60 -2.04 1.59 5.16
C ASP A 60 -0.87 1.16 4.25
N PHE A 61 -0.96 -0.04 3.71
CA PHE A 61 -0.02 -0.51 2.69
C PHE A 61 -0.25 0.21 1.36
N ALA A 62 0.83 0.46 0.62
CA ALA A 62 0.75 1.12 -0.67
C ALA A 62 -0.06 0.30 -1.70
N PRO A 63 -0.91 0.95 -2.51
CA PRO A 63 -1.71 0.29 -3.52
C PRO A 63 -0.85 -0.23 -4.69
N GLY A 64 -1.35 -1.25 -5.38
CA GLY A 64 -0.69 -1.82 -6.55
C GLY A 64 -1.30 -3.18 -6.93
N MET A 65 -0.51 -4.02 -7.62
CA MET A 65 -0.98 -5.32 -8.10
C MET A 65 -1.02 -6.41 -7.02
N VAL A 66 -0.24 -6.24 -5.95
CA VAL A 66 -0.29 -7.12 -4.78
C VAL A 66 -1.43 -6.67 -3.89
N SER A 67 -2.37 -7.57 -3.57
CA SER A 67 -3.53 -7.22 -2.76
C SER A 67 -3.14 -6.89 -1.32
N GLN A 68 -3.97 -6.10 -0.61
CA GLN A 68 -3.67 -5.69 0.76
C GLN A 68 -3.59 -6.88 1.70
N LYS A 69 -4.47 -7.88 1.54
CA LYS A 69 -4.38 -9.11 2.33
C LYS A 69 -3.10 -9.89 2.05
N CYS A 70 -2.64 -9.92 0.80
CA CYS A 70 -1.38 -10.56 0.45
C CYS A 70 -0.18 -9.87 1.12
N LEU A 71 -0.12 -8.53 1.03
CA LEU A 71 0.91 -7.72 1.70
C LEU A 71 0.90 -7.95 3.21
N LEU A 72 -0.28 -7.99 3.83
CA LEU A 72 -0.40 -8.27 5.25
C LEU A 72 0.14 -9.65 5.63
N CYS A 73 -0.19 -10.69 4.86
CA CYS A 73 0.31 -12.04 5.10
C CYS A 73 1.83 -12.14 4.96
N MET A 74 2.40 -11.53 3.91
CA MET A 74 3.85 -11.43 3.74
C MET A 74 4.49 -10.67 4.90
N CYS A 75 3.93 -9.53 5.29
CA CYS A 75 4.42 -8.71 6.39
C CYS A 75 4.40 -9.46 7.73
N LYS A 76 3.29 -10.17 8.03
CA LYS A 76 3.16 -11.02 9.21
C LYS A 76 4.22 -12.12 9.25
N LEU A 77 4.48 -12.76 8.12
CA LEU A 77 5.49 -13.81 8.02
C LEU A 77 6.92 -13.27 8.20
N GLU A 78 7.28 -12.21 7.49
CA GLU A 78 8.66 -11.71 7.43
C GLU A 78 9.15 -11.11 8.74
N SER A 79 8.27 -10.38 9.43
CA SER A 79 8.65 -9.64 10.64
C SER A 79 8.04 -10.17 11.94
N GLY A 80 7.39 -11.34 11.88
CA GLY A 80 6.78 -11.97 13.07
C GLY A 80 5.60 -11.17 13.61
N GLY A 81 4.66 -10.81 12.74
CA GLY A 81 3.47 -10.04 13.10
C GLY A 81 3.43 -8.61 12.56
N CYS A 82 4.07 -8.36 11.41
CA CYS A 82 4.04 -7.10 10.69
C CYS A 82 4.56 -5.91 11.51
N LYS A 83 5.86 -5.92 11.86
CA LYS A 83 6.50 -4.93 12.74
C LYS A 83 7.80 -4.38 12.14
N PRO A 84 8.21 -3.14 12.48
CA PRO A 84 9.46 -2.56 12.01
C PRO A 84 10.65 -3.11 12.82
N ILE A 85 11.06 -4.35 12.53
CA ILE A 85 12.04 -5.10 13.34
C ILE A 85 13.52 -4.73 13.09
N GLY A 86 13.79 -3.67 12.33
CA GLY A 86 15.14 -3.31 11.92
C GLY A 86 15.79 -4.36 11.02
N CYS A 87 17.12 -4.42 11.01
CA CYS A 87 17.86 -5.33 10.15
C CYS A 87 18.32 -6.59 10.89
N ARG A 88 18.15 -7.75 10.26
CA ARG A 88 18.63 -9.05 10.74
C ARG A 88 19.58 -9.66 9.71
N MET A 89 20.57 -10.40 10.19
CA MET A 89 21.49 -11.13 9.32
C MET A 89 20.77 -12.36 8.74
N ASP A 90 20.74 -12.46 7.42
CA ASP A 90 20.09 -13.53 6.67
C ASP A 90 20.98 -13.95 5.48
N VAL A 91 21.55 -15.15 5.59
CA VAL A 91 22.43 -15.79 4.59
C VAL A 91 23.50 -14.81 4.05
N GLY A 92 24.31 -14.26 4.96
CA GLY A 92 25.46 -13.41 4.60
C GLY A 92 25.11 -11.98 4.17
N SER A 93 23.86 -11.56 4.28
CA SER A 93 23.40 -10.20 3.98
C SER A 93 22.37 -9.73 5.00
N LEU A 94 22.21 -8.41 5.15
CA LEU A 94 21.16 -7.86 6.00
C LEU A 94 19.82 -7.81 5.26
N SER A 95 18.76 -8.20 5.95
CA SER A 95 17.35 -8.06 5.57
C SER A 95 16.65 -7.15 6.57
N CYS A 96 15.87 -6.16 6.12
CA CYS A 96 15.39 -5.09 7.01
C CYS A 96 13.85 -4.92 7.01
N GLY A 97 13.33 -4.64 8.20
CA GLY A 97 12.00 -4.08 8.47
C GLY A 97 10.82 -5.02 8.20
N TYR A 98 9.67 -4.43 7.88
CA TYR A 98 8.36 -5.10 7.79
C TYR A 98 8.35 -6.32 6.87
N PHE A 99 9.04 -6.19 5.73
CA PHE A 99 9.08 -7.20 4.67
C PHE A 99 10.47 -7.83 4.51
N GLN A 100 11.39 -7.63 5.47
CA GLN A 100 12.77 -8.16 5.40
C GLN A 100 13.48 -7.87 4.06
N ILE A 101 13.31 -6.64 3.55
CA ILE A 101 13.86 -6.21 2.26
C ILE A 101 15.39 -6.14 2.34
N LYS A 102 16.08 -6.74 1.37
CA LYS A 102 17.54 -6.62 1.17
C LYS A 102 17.89 -5.38 0.33
N GLN A 103 19.12 -4.87 0.45
CA GLN A 103 19.54 -3.68 -0.29
C GLN A 103 19.37 -3.78 -1.82
N PRO A 104 19.74 -4.90 -2.49
CA PRO A 104 19.51 -5.04 -3.93
C PRO A 104 18.03 -4.99 -4.31
N TYR A 105 17.16 -5.58 -3.49
CA TYR A 105 15.72 -5.52 -3.68
C TYR A 105 15.23 -4.05 -3.63
N TRP A 106 15.67 -3.28 -2.63
CA TRP A 106 15.33 -1.86 -2.52
C TRP A 106 15.84 -1.02 -3.71
N ILE A 107 17.05 -1.32 -4.19
CA ILE A 107 17.60 -0.69 -5.40
C ILE A 107 16.68 -0.99 -6.59
N ASP A 108 16.26 -2.25 -6.74
CA ASP A 108 15.50 -2.70 -7.89
C ASP A 108 14.04 -2.25 -7.90
N CYS A 109 13.45 -2.02 -6.72
CA CYS A 109 12.14 -1.41 -6.59
C CYS A 109 12.14 0.11 -6.75
N GLY A 110 13.23 0.71 -7.26
CA GLY A 110 13.28 2.13 -7.60
C GLY A 110 13.73 3.05 -6.46
N LYS A 111 14.36 2.50 -5.41
CA LYS A 111 14.91 3.27 -4.28
C LYS A 111 13.90 4.23 -3.61
N PRO A 112 12.68 3.78 -3.25
CA PRO A 112 11.70 4.66 -2.61
C PRO A 112 12.19 5.13 -1.23
N GLY A 113 11.71 6.30 -0.81
CA GLY A 113 12.07 6.90 0.48
C GLY A 113 13.46 7.55 0.48
N LYS A 114 14.02 7.75 1.68
CA LYS A 114 15.32 8.41 1.86
C LYS A 114 16.48 7.45 1.64
N ASP A 115 16.40 6.27 2.25
CA ASP A 115 17.41 5.22 2.18
C ASP A 115 16.76 3.85 2.41
N TRP A 116 17.50 2.78 2.10
CA TRP A 116 17.02 1.41 2.23
C TRP A 116 16.49 1.08 3.62
N LYS A 117 17.23 1.42 4.69
CA LYS A 117 16.88 0.98 6.05
C LYS A 117 15.68 1.75 6.59
N SER A 118 15.63 3.06 6.36
CA SER A 118 14.47 3.88 6.75
C SER A 118 13.22 3.47 5.99
N CYS A 119 13.31 3.23 4.67
CA CYS A 119 12.18 2.76 3.88
C CYS A 119 11.69 1.38 4.33
N SER A 120 12.60 0.44 4.62
CA SER A 120 12.26 -0.90 5.11
C SER A 120 11.46 -0.88 6.42
N ASN A 121 11.73 0.09 7.31
CA ASN A 121 11.04 0.25 8.59
C ASN A 121 9.80 1.16 8.53
N ASP A 122 9.42 1.65 7.34
CA ASP A 122 8.19 2.39 7.11
C ASP A 122 7.21 1.53 6.32
N ILE A 123 5.97 1.37 6.80
CA ILE A 123 5.06 0.37 6.23
C ILE A 123 4.60 0.76 4.82
N ASN A 124 4.39 2.05 4.57
CA ASN A 124 3.95 2.55 3.28
C ASN A 124 5.10 2.47 2.26
N CYS A 125 6.31 2.90 2.63
CA CYS A 125 7.48 2.86 1.77
C CYS A 125 7.91 1.42 1.44
N SER A 126 7.96 0.54 2.45
CA SER A 126 8.35 -0.85 2.24
C SER A 126 7.33 -1.61 1.39
N SER A 127 6.03 -1.43 1.61
CA SER A 127 5.01 -2.02 0.73
C SER A 127 5.02 -1.42 -0.66
N LYS A 128 5.25 -0.12 -0.82
CA LYS A 128 5.47 0.52 -2.13
C LYS A 128 6.65 -0.11 -2.87
N CYS A 129 7.73 -0.42 -2.17
CA CYS A 129 8.86 -1.14 -2.73
C CYS A 129 8.45 -2.55 -3.21
N VAL A 130 7.70 -3.31 -2.41
CA VAL A 130 7.17 -4.62 -2.83
C VAL A 130 6.29 -4.49 -4.09
N GLN A 131 5.37 -3.53 -4.12
CA GLN A 131 4.50 -3.28 -5.28
C GLN A 131 5.31 -2.98 -6.55
N GLN A 132 6.33 -2.13 -6.46
CA GLN A 132 7.18 -1.78 -7.60
C GLN A 132 8.08 -2.94 -8.05
N TYR A 133 8.56 -3.75 -7.11
CA TYR A 133 9.33 -4.95 -7.40
C TYR A 133 8.50 -5.96 -8.19
N MET A 134 7.26 -6.22 -7.76
CA MET A 134 6.35 -7.12 -8.49
C MET A 134 5.98 -6.55 -9.86
N LYS A 135 5.72 -5.24 -9.95
CA LYS A 135 5.46 -4.57 -11.23
C LYS A 135 6.62 -4.79 -12.21
N ARG A 136 7.85 -4.71 -11.72
CA ARG A 136 9.08 -4.90 -12.52
C ARG A 136 9.27 -6.36 -12.94
N TYR A 137 9.19 -7.30 -11.99
CA TYR A 137 9.67 -8.66 -12.21
C TYR A 137 8.57 -9.70 -12.40
N ALA A 138 7.50 -9.68 -11.62
CA ALA A 138 6.44 -10.69 -11.75
C ALA A 138 5.82 -10.69 -13.15
N THR A 139 5.63 -9.51 -13.75
CA THR A 139 5.16 -9.37 -15.13
C THR A 139 6.21 -9.85 -16.14
N HIS A 140 7.47 -9.44 -15.97
CA HIS A 140 8.56 -9.76 -16.89
C HIS A 140 8.81 -11.27 -16.98
N TYR A 141 8.83 -11.94 -15.82
CA TYR A 141 9.07 -13.38 -15.72
C TYR A 141 7.80 -14.22 -15.85
N ARG A 142 6.66 -13.61 -16.21
CA ARG A 142 5.37 -14.30 -16.45
C ARG A 142 4.92 -15.13 -15.24
N CYS A 143 5.10 -14.59 -14.05
CA CYS A 143 4.61 -15.19 -12.84
C CYS A 143 3.07 -15.18 -12.82
N PRO A 144 2.43 -16.14 -12.12
CA PRO A 144 1.02 -16.00 -11.76
C PRO A 144 0.82 -14.70 -10.97
N LEU A 145 -0.05 -13.82 -11.45
CA LEU A 145 -0.30 -12.51 -10.82
C LEU A 145 -1.28 -12.62 -9.65
N ASN A 146 -0.93 -13.47 -8.68
CA ASN A 146 -1.66 -13.74 -7.45
C ASN A 146 -0.68 -13.81 -6.27
N CYS A 147 -1.21 -13.94 -5.06
CA CYS A 147 -0.35 -13.91 -3.87
C CYS A 147 0.71 -15.01 -3.83
N GLU A 148 0.46 -16.20 -4.38
CA GLU A 148 1.49 -17.24 -4.45
C GLU A 148 2.67 -16.77 -5.31
N GLY A 149 2.41 -16.24 -6.50
CA GLY A 149 3.44 -15.70 -7.37
C GLY A 149 4.23 -14.57 -6.70
N PHE A 150 3.53 -13.59 -6.11
CA PHE A 150 4.16 -12.44 -5.45
C PHE A 150 4.98 -12.83 -4.22
N ALA A 151 4.46 -13.71 -3.37
CA ALA A 151 5.17 -14.21 -2.19
C ALA A 151 6.45 -14.95 -2.58
N ARG A 152 6.39 -15.76 -3.65
CA ARG A 152 7.53 -16.53 -4.15
C ARG A 152 8.58 -15.64 -4.82
N GLU A 153 8.17 -14.60 -5.54
CA GLU A 153 9.06 -13.55 -6.06
C GLU A 153 9.75 -12.80 -4.91
N HIS A 154 9.02 -12.45 -3.86
CA HIS A 154 9.57 -11.75 -2.71
C HIS A 154 10.68 -12.55 -2.03
N ASN A 155 10.44 -13.84 -1.82
CA ASN A 155 11.41 -14.73 -1.20
C ASN A 155 12.57 -15.13 -2.12
N GLY A 156 12.30 -15.33 -3.41
CA GLY A 156 13.24 -15.93 -4.37
C GLY A 156 13.95 -14.94 -5.29
N GLY A 157 13.59 -13.66 -5.26
CA GLY A 157 14.07 -12.65 -6.21
C GLY A 157 13.32 -12.70 -7.55
N PRO A 158 13.89 -12.10 -8.62
CA PRO A 158 13.15 -11.76 -9.85
C PRO A 158 12.48 -12.92 -10.60
N ASN A 159 12.88 -14.16 -10.33
CA ASN A 159 12.33 -15.35 -10.98
C ASN A 159 11.97 -16.43 -9.94
N GLY A 160 11.70 -16.00 -8.71
CA GLY A 160 11.35 -16.84 -7.58
C GLY A 160 10.06 -17.63 -7.78
N CYS A 161 9.10 -17.12 -8.56
CA CYS A 161 7.85 -17.81 -8.86
C CYS A 161 8.01 -19.10 -9.67
N HIS A 162 9.16 -19.28 -10.36
CA HIS A 162 9.49 -20.49 -11.11
C HIS A 162 10.51 -21.39 -10.40
N ASN A 163 11.02 -20.97 -9.23
CA ASN A 163 11.94 -21.75 -8.43
C ASN A 163 11.17 -22.61 -7.42
N SER A 164 11.38 -23.93 -7.41
CA SER A 164 10.69 -24.84 -6.49
C SER A 164 11.06 -24.61 -5.01
N ARG A 165 12.22 -24.03 -4.72
CA ARG A 165 12.65 -23.73 -3.33
C ARG A 165 11.73 -22.73 -2.63
N THR A 166 11.06 -21.85 -3.37
CA THR A 166 10.15 -20.83 -2.82
C THR A 166 8.78 -21.40 -2.45
N LEU A 167 8.45 -22.63 -2.87
CA LEU A 167 7.22 -23.30 -2.45
C LEU A 167 7.16 -23.47 -0.92
N LYS A 168 8.31 -23.75 -0.28
CA LYS A 168 8.41 -23.81 1.19
C LYS A 168 8.01 -22.50 1.85
N TYR A 169 8.39 -21.36 1.26
CA TYR A 169 7.99 -20.05 1.77
C TYR A 169 6.48 -19.83 1.65
N TRP A 170 5.89 -20.20 0.50
CA TRP A 170 4.45 -20.13 0.29
C TRP A 170 3.66 -20.99 1.30
N GLU A 171 4.10 -22.24 1.53
CA GLU A 171 3.49 -23.13 2.52
C GLU A 171 3.55 -22.55 3.95
N LEU A 172 4.63 -21.84 4.30
CA LEU A 172 4.74 -21.16 5.60
C LEU A 172 3.81 -19.96 5.69
N LEU A 173 3.70 -19.15 4.63
CA LEU A 173 2.79 -18.01 4.56
C LEU A 173 1.33 -18.44 4.80
N GLN A 174 0.92 -19.56 4.20
CA GLN A 174 -0.44 -20.08 4.34
C GLN A 174 -0.78 -20.57 5.76
N LYS A 175 0.22 -20.81 6.62
CA LYS A 175 0.03 -21.20 8.03
C LYS A 175 -0.24 -20.00 8.94
N ILE A 176 0.01 -18.77 8.48
CA ILE A 176 -0.36 -17.56 9.22
C ILE A 176 -1.90 -17.50 9.32
N PRO A 177 -2.47 -17.26 10.51
CA PRO A 177 -3.92 -17.12 10.67
C PRO A 177 -4.52 -16.11 9.68
N GLY A 178 -5.56 -16.52 8.96
CA GLY A 178 -6.22 -15.70 7.94
C GLY A 178 -5.59 -15.72 6.53
N CYS A 179 -4.44 -16.38 6.36
CA CYS A 179 -3.65 -16.37 5.10
C CYS A 179 -3.75 -17.64 4.26
N LYS A 180 -4.49 -18.66 4.71
CA LYS A 180 -4.69 -19.90 3.95
C LYS A 180 -5.40 -19.61 2.63
N GLY A 181 -4.75 -19.96 1.51
CA GLY A 181 -5.34 -19.81 0.17
C GLY A 181 -5.57 -18.36 -0.26
N VAL A 182 -4.84 -17.38 0.30
CA VAL A 182 -4.95 -15.98 -0.11
C VAL A 182 -4.65 -15.85 -1.61
N LYS A 183 -5.58 -15.28 -2.38
CA LYS A 183 -5.43 -15.09 -3.83
C LYS A 183 -5.65 -13.64 -4.22
N TYR A 184 -6.83 -13.11 -3.88
CA TYR A 184 -7.27 -11.76 -4.17
C TYR A 184 -8.21 -11.29 -3.07
N SER A 185 -7.82 -10.26 -2.34
CA SER A 185 -8.69 -9.39 -1.54
C SER A 185 -7.89 -8.16 -1.12
#